data_AF-A0A971YF93-F1
#
_entry.id   AF-A0A971YF93-F1
#
_cell.length_a   1.000
_cell.length_b   1.000
_cell.length_c   1.000
_cell.angle_alpha   90.00
_cell.angle_beta   90.00
_cell.angle_gamma   90.00
#
_symmetry.space_group_name_H-M   'P 1'
#
loop_
_entity.id
_entity.type
_entity.pdbx_description
1 polymer ?
#
loop_
_entity_poly.entity_id
_entity_poly.type
_entity_poly.pdbx_seq_one_letter_code
_entity_poly.pdbx_strand_id
1 'polypeptide(L)'
;MLKIDCLVSGGIITNYKCTSICKHCCYSCSPKWPDDYMTSAMADEIFSILRSLGCYQVHIGGGEPLLKPDKILDVLDAARKNNIEIEYIETNSSWYRDETSTNDILKELKKHGVNTLLISIDPFHNEYIPFWKVKALIKACSKAGMNVFPWLMEFWDDIDAMDDKKPHSLDEYKQLFGHDYMMKLLKKYGLNLKGRALKTYKPIMKKQTFEQILKESKPCKLLSGIYHFHIDLYGNFIPQSCPGFSIPLRELVHGVDPRKYRIFNSLESVGIRGFLELAAKEYGYKPKEEYAGKCDLCYDMRNYLVLELGLGPSDLNPVNHYKQV
;
A
#
# COMPACT_ATOMS: atom_id res chain seq x y z
N MET A 1 -25.77 1.46 -3.04
CA MET A 1 -24.93 1.49 -4.26
C MET A 1 -23.76 2.40 -3.96
N LEU A 2 -22.54 1.87 -3.89
CA LEU A 2 -21.38 2.74 -3.69
C LEU A 2 -21.18 3.56 -4.96
N LYS A 3 -21.27 4.87 -4.83
CA LYS A 3 -20.93 5.84 -5.85
C LYS A 3 -19.98 6.84 -5.21
N ILE A 4 -18.85 7.10 -5.87
CA ILE A 4 -17.90 8.11 -5.41
C ILE A 4 -18.08 9.32 -6.31
N ASP A 5 -18.58 10.40 -5.72
CA ASP A 5 -18.80 11.67 -6.41
C ASP A 5 -17.64 12.66 -6.21
N CYS A 6 -16.71 12.33 -5.31
CA CYS A 6 -15.53 13.15 -5.04
C CYS A 6 -14.38 12.31 -4.48
N LEU A 7 -13.16 12.59 -4.96
CA LEU A 7 -11.91 12.09 -4.41
C LEU A 7 -11.00 13.28 -4.13
N VAL A 8 -10.36 13.32 -2.96
CA VAL A 8 -9.62 14.51 -2.53
C VAL A 8 -8.11 14.31 -2.67
N SER A 9 -7.55 13.31 -1.99
CA SER A 9 -6.12 13.00 -2.03
C SER A 9 -5.95 11.48 -1.94
N GLY A 10 -5.00 10.94 -2.71
CA GLY A 10 -4.73 9.52 -2.81
C GLY A 10 -3.45 9.23 -3.57
N GLY A 11 -3.11 7.95 -3.68
CA GLY A 11 -1.87 7.49 -4.32
C GLY A 11 -2.11 6.72 -5.62
N ILE A 12 -1.11 6.76 -6.50
CA ILE A 12 -1.04 5.91 -7.69
C ILE A 12 -0.02 4.81 -7.46
N ILE A 13 -0.45 3.56 -7.48
CA ILE A 13 0.42 2.39 -7.40
C ILE A 13 0.84 2.04 -8.82
N THR A 14 2.04 2.50 -9.21
CA THR A 14 2.53 2.35 -10.60
C THR A 14 3.01 0.95 -10.92
N ASN A 15 3.36 0.16 -9.92
CA ASN A 15 3.69 -1.26 -10.01
C ASN A 15 3.50 -1.92 -8.63
N TYR A 16 3.64 -3.25 -8.53
CA TYR A 16 3.74 -3.95 -7.24
C TYR A 16 5.11 -4.62 -7.02
N LYS A 17 6.01 -4.50 -7.99
CA LYS A 17 7.34 -5.08 -7.91
C LYS A 17 8.22 -4.26 -6.98
N CYS A 18 8.82 -4.92 -6.02
CA CYS A 18 9.70 -4.26 -5.05
C CYS A 18 10.95 -5.11 -4.86
N THR A 19 12.08 -4.49 -4.51
CA THR A 19 13.29 -5.20 -4.08
C THR A 19 13.13 -5.89 -2.73
N SER A 20 12.12 -5.47 -1.95
CA SER A 20 11.96 -5.81 -0.54
C SER A 20 10.67 -6.58 -0.27
N ILE A 21 10.65 -7.38 0.80
CA ILE A 21 9.44 -8.04 1.33
C ILE A 21 9.11 -7.53 2.73
N CYS A 22 9.15 -6.21 2.91
CA CYS A 22 8.98 -5.53 4.20
C CYS A 22 7.78 -6.07 4.97
N LYS A 23 8.01 -6.42 6.24
CA LYS A 23 7.00 -7.02 7.14
C LYS A 23 5.82 -6.10 7.44
N HIS A 24 5.94 -4.78 7.25
CA HIS A 24 4.84 -3.83 7.40
C HIS A 24 4.06 -3.55 6.10
N CYS A 25 4.50 -4.05 4.95
CA CYS A 25 3.91 -3.66 3.67
C CYS A 25 2.46 -4.14 3.57
N CYS A 26 1.53 -3.18 3.51
CA CYS A 26 0.10 -3.48 3.43
C CYS A 26 -0.34 -3.95 2.04
N TYR A 27 0.38 -3.60 0.98
CA TYR A 27 0.09 -3.99 -0.41
C TYR A 27 0.68 -5.33 -0.82
N SER A 28 1.53 -5.92 0.04
CA SER A 28 2.18 -7.20 -0.22
C SER A 28 3.14 -7.16 -1.43
N CYS A 29 3.69 -5.98 -1.75
CA CYS A 29 4.69 -5.80 -2.79
C CYS A 29 5.90 -6.71 -2.56
N SER A 30 6.55 -7.20 -3.61
CA SER A 30 7.66 -8.15 -3.49
C SER A 30 8.43 -8.29 -4.81
N PRO A 31 9.62 -8.91 -4.79
CA PRO A 31 10.35 -9.23 -6.02
C PRO A 31 9.63 -10.25 -6.91
N LYS A 32 8.70 -11.01 -6.33
CA LYS A 32 7.93 -12.08 -7.00
C LYS A 32 6.72 -11.54 -7.76
N TRP A 33 6.38 -10.25 -7.62
CA TRP A 33 5.39 -9.64 -8.49
C TRP A 33 5.87 -9.62 -9.94
N PRO A 34 4.94 -9.68 -10.92
CA PRO A 34 5.25 -9.41 -12.31
C PRO A 34 6.02 -8.11 -12.47
N ASP A 35 6.85 -8.06 -13.50
CA ASP A 35 7.65 -6.89 -13.84
C ASP A 35 6.86 -5.94 -14.74
N ASP A 36 5.65 -5.60 -14.30
CA ASP A 36 4.71 -4.73 -14.98
C ASP A 36 4.70 -3.33 -14.35
N TYR A 37 4.39 -2.35 -15.18
CA TYR A 37 4.24 -0.95 -14.81
C TYR A 37 2.95 -0.42 -15.44
N MET A 38 2.38 0.61 -14.82
CA MET A 38 1.26 1.35 -15.37
C MET A 38 1.60 1.85 -16.76
N THR A 39 0.69 1.61 -17.71
CA THR A 39 0.84 2.09 -19.09
C THR A 39 0.40 3.55 -19.19
N SER A 40 0.92 4.28 -20.18
CA SER A 40 0.50 5.65 -20.47
C SER A 40 -1.02 5.76 -20.69
N ALA A 41 -1.62 4.81 -21.42
CA ALA A 41 -3.05 4.79 -21.68
C ALA A 41 -3.88 4.61 -20.39
N MET A 42 -3.45 3.72 -19.50
CA MET A 42 -4.10 3.52 -18.21
C MET A 42 -3.93 4.76 -17.31
N ALA A 43 -2.75 5.36 -17.29
CA ALA A 43 -2.50 6.60 -16.57
C ALA A 43 -3.42 7.74 -17.06
N ASP A 44 -3.58 7.90 -18.38
CA ASP A 44 -4.47 8.91 -18.96
C ASP A 44 -5.93 8.69 -18.57
N GLU A 45 -6.43 7.45 -18.63
CA GLU A 45 -7.78 7.09 -18.16
C GLU A 45 -7.96 7.46 -16.68
N ILE A 46 -7.04 7.00 -15.82
CA ILE A 46 -7.09 7.24 -14.37
C ILE A 46 -7.09 8.73 -14.07
N PHE A 47 -6.12 9.49 -14.60
CA PHE A 47 -5.99 10.91 -14.29
C PHE A 47 -7.14 11.75 -14.84
N SER A 48 -7.67 11.41 -16.02
CA SER A 48 -8.88 12.04 -16.54
C SER A 48 -10.08 11.81 -15.60
N ILE A 49 -10.25 10.59 -15.10
CA ILE A 49 -11.33 10.29 -14.15
C ILE A 49 -11.12 11.02 -12.82
N LEU A 50 -9.91 10.96 -12.24
CA LEU A 50 -9.59 11.65 -10.99
C LEU A 50 -9.85 13.15 -11.09
N ARG A 51 -9.46 13.76 -12.22
CA ARG A 51 -9.73 15.17 -12.49
C ARG A 51 -11.23 15.47 -12.49
N SER A 52 -12.04 14.62 -13.12
CA SER A 52 -13.51 14.77 -13.13
C SER A 52 -14.15 14.63 -11.75
N LEU A 53 -13.50 13.92 -10.81
CA LEU A 53 -13.93 13.73 -9.42
C LEU A 53 -13.40 14.82 -8.47
N GLY A 54 -12.76 15.86 -9.00
CA GLY A 54 -12.20 16.95 -8.20
C GLY A 54 -10.93 16.59 -7.43
N CYS A 55 -10.22 15.53 -7.84
CA CYS A 55 -8.89 15.22 -7.33
C CYS A 55 -7.86 15.92 -8.23
N TYR A 56 -7.05 16.80 -7.64
CA TYR A 56 -6.10 17.65 -8.38
C TYR A 56 -4.64 17.28 -8.12
N GLN A 57 -4.39 16.46 -7.09
CA GLN A 57 -3.05 16.07 -6.66
C GLN A 57 -3.05 14.63 -6.15
N VAL A 58 -1.97 13.93 -6.42
CA VAL A 58 -1.73 12.56 -5.93
C VAL A 58 -0.27 12.35 -5.62
N HIS A 59 0.04 11.34 -4.81
CA HIS A 59 1.40 10.80 -4.72
C HIS A 59 1.57 9.55 -5.58
N ILE A 60 2.82 9.20 -5.89
CA ILE A 60 3.15 7.96 -6.60
C ILE A 60 3.82 6.99 -5.61
N GLY A 61 3.40 5.73 -5.64
CA GLY A 61 4.00 4.64 -4.89
C GLY A 61 3.92 3.31 -5.64
N GLY A 62 4.14 2.22 -4.89
CA GLY A 62 4.02 0.84 -5.36
C GLY A 62 5.23 0.30 -6.13
N GLY A 63 5.52 -1.00 -6.09
CA GLY A 63 6.21 -1.50 -4.92
C GLY A 63 7.43 -0.64 -4.67
N GLU A 64 8.36 -0.61 -5.62
CA GLU A 64 9.37 0.45 -5.74
C GLU A 64 9.24 1.14 -7.11
N PRO A 65 8.67 2.37 -7.19
CA PRO A 65 8.42 3.07 -8.45
C PRO A 65 9.69 3.33 -9.25
N LEU A 66 10.79 3.61 -8.56
CA LEU A 66 12.06 4.01 -9.16
C LEU A 66 12.99 2.82 -9.40
N LEU A 67 12.47 1.59 -9.31
CA LEU A 67 13.21 0.39 -9.73
C LEU A 67 13.54 0.46 -11.24
N LYS A 68 12.65 1.06 -12.04
CA LYS A 68 12.86 1.41 -13.45
C LYS A 68 12.34 2.83 -13.72
N PRO A 69 13.16 3.87 -13.48
CA PRO A 69 12.71 5.26 -13.56
C PRO A 69 12.15 5.66 -14.93
N ASP A 70 12.63 5.06 -16.02
CA ASP A 70 12.12 5.27 -17.38
C ASP A 70 10.64 4.88 -17.53
N LYS A 71 10.18 3.90 -16.76
CA LYS A 71 8.81 3.36 -16.85
C LYS A 71 7.75 4.24 -16.24
N ILE A 72 8.12 5.22 -15.42
CA ILE A 72 7.16 6.14 -14.82
C ILE A 72 7.07 7.48 -15.55
N LEU A 73 7.97 7.77 -16.49
CA LEU A 73 7.98 9.07 -17.19
C LEU A 73 6.68 9.31 -17.97
N ASP A 74 6.20 8.30 -18.71
CA ASP A 74 4.92 8.40 -19.43
C ASP A 74 3.71 8.58 -18.50
N VAL A 75 3.81 8.10 -17.24
CA VAL A 75 2.79 8.31 -16.21
C VAL A 75 2.82 9.76 -15.72
N LEU A 76 4.01 10.33 -15.51
CA LEU A 76 4.18 11.75 -15.15
C LEU A 76 3.67 12.68 -16.26
N ASP A 77 3.94 12.33 -17.52
CA ASP A 77 3.42 13.03 -18.69
C ASP A 77 1.90 13.01 -18.75
N ALA A 78 1.28 11.86 -18.48
CA ALA A 78 -0.17 11.72 -18.41
C ALA A 78 -0.77 12.54 -17.25
N ALA A 79 -0.11 12.58 -16.09
CA ALA A 79 -0.55 13.40 -14.95
C ALA A 79 -0.58 14.89 -15.34
N ARG A 80 0.53 15.38 -15.92
CA ARG A 80 0.65 16.76 -16.41
C ARG A 80 -0.40 17.10 -17.47
N LYS A 81 -0.60 16.23 -18.46
CA LYS A 81 -1.62 16.39 -19.51
C LYS A 81 -3.03 16.56 -18.92
N ASN A 82 -3.33 15.81 -17.86
CA ASN A 82 -4.63 15.85 -17.15
C ASN A 82 -4.66 16.89 -16.02
N ASN A 83 -3.63 17.74 -15.92
CA ASN A 83 -3.46 18.78 -14.89
C ASN A 83 -3.43 18.23 -13.45
N ILE A 84 -3.03 16.98 -13.25
CA ILE A 84 -2.84 16.38 -11.93
C ILE A 84 -1.41 16.67 -11.44
N GLU A 85 -1.30 17.26 -10.25
CA GLU A 85 -0.02 17.47 -9.59
C GLU A 85 0.49 16.18 -8.93
N ILE A 86 1.79 15.92 -9.04
CA ILE A 86 2.46 14.83 -8.30
C ILE A 86 3.11 15.43 -7.05
N GLU A 87 2.52 15.16 -5.88
CA GLU A 87 2.97 15.72 -4.59
C GLU A 87 4.37 15.23 -4.22
N TYR A 88 4.56 13.91 -4.34
CA TYR A 88 5.83 13.23 -4.12
C TYR A 88 5.82 11.82 -4.74
N ILE A 89 7.01 11.25 -4.92
CA ILE A 89 7.20 9.83 -5.22
C ILE A 89 7.77 9.13 -3.97
N GLU A 90 7.10 8.07 -3.52
CA GLU A 90 7.59 7.20 -2.45
C GLU A 90 8.71 6.29 -2.96
N THR A 91 9.78 6.14 -2.18
CA THR A 91 10.94 5.31 -2.53
C THR A 91 11.59 4.69 -1.30
N ASN A 92 11.99 3.42 -1.42
CA ASN A 92 12.80 2.70 -0.44
C ASN A 92 14.32 2.91 -0.64
N SER A 93 14.73 3.70 -1.64
CA SER A 93 16.13 4.04 -1.97
C SER A 93 16.98 2.88 -2.55
N SER A 94 16.39 1.72 -2.83
CA SER A 94 17.11 0.55 -3.35
C SER A 94 17.83 0.81 -4.67
N TRP A 95 17.26 1.64 -5.52
CA TRP A 95 17.75 1.99 -6.85
C TRP A 95 18.98 2.91 -6.83
N TYR A 96 19.30 3.54 -5.70
CA TYR A 96 20.53 4.32 -5.56
C TYR A 96 21.76 3.43 -5.83
N ARG A 97 22.63 3.89 -6.72
CA ARG A 97 23.90 3.23 -7.08
C ARG A 97 25.09 4.15 -6.82
N ASP A 98 25.10 5.29 -7.50
CA ASP A 98 26.15 6.29 -7.45
C ASP A 98 25.57 7.69 -7.68
N GLU A 99 26.36 8.72 -7.39
CA GLU A 99 25.91 10.12 -7.47
C GLU A 99 25.57 10.54 -8.92
N THR A 100 26.32 10.05 -9.92
CA THR A 100 26.14 10.46 -11.32
C THR A 100 24.81 9.95 -11.86
N SER A 101 24.59 8.63 -11.79
CA SER A 101 23.35 8.01 -12.28
C SER A 101 22.11 8.50 -11.51
N THR A 102 22.25 8.73 -10.20
CA THR A 102 21.17 9.27 -9.38
C THR A 102 20.83 10.71 -9.78
N ASN A 103 21.84 11.55 -10.04
CA ASN A 103 21.59 12.93 -10.45
C ASN A 103 20.88 13.02 -11.81
N ASP A 104 21.20 12.12 -12.75
CA ASP A 104 20.50 12.05 -14.03
C ASP A 104 19.02 11.68 -13.85
N ILE A 105 18.72 10.69 -12.99
CA ILE A 105 17.35 10.31 -12.64
C ILE A 105 16.61 11.49 -11.98
N LEU A 106 17.21 12.13 -10.98
CA LEU A 106 16.59 13.25 -10.26
C LEU A 106 16.31 14.44 -11.19
N LYS A 107 17.24 14.77 -12.10
CA LYS A 107 17.03 15.80 -13.12
C LYS A 107 15.89 15.45 -14.05
N GLU A 108 15.81 14.20 -14.49
CA GLU A 108 14.73 13.77 -15.37
C GLU A 108 13.37 13.87 -14.67
N LEU A 109 13.25 13.38 -13.43
CA LEU A 109 12.03 13.54 -12.62
C LEU A 109 11.60 15.02 -12.49
N LYS A 110 12.55 15.93 -12.26
CA LYS A 110 12.27 17.38 -12.18
C LYS A 110 11.77 17.96 -13.51
N LYS A 111 12.31 17.53 -14.65
CA LYS A 111 11.79 17.96 -15.97
C LYS A 111 10.34 17.53 -16.19
N HIS A 112 9.93 16.44 -15.54
CA HIS A 112 8.58 15.90 -15.54
C HIS A 112 7.70 16.45 -14.39
N GLY A 113 8.15 17.50 -13.69
CA GLY A 113 7.36 18.22 -12.69
C GLY A 113 7.37 17.61 -11.28
N VAL A 114 8.19 16.58 -11.03
CA VAL A 114 8.34 16.00 -9.69
C VAL A 114 9.38 16.78 -8.91
N ASN A 115 8.96 17.37 -7.79
CA ASN A 115 9.83 18.21 -6.96
C ASN A 115 10.14 17.62 -5.59
N THR A 116 9.51 16.50 -5.21
CA THR A 116 9.67 15.90 -3.88
C THR A 116 9.79 14.39 -3.97
N LEU A 117 10.73 13.81 -3.22
CA LEU A 117 10.76 12.38 -2.92
C LEU A 117 10.39 12.13 -1.46
N LEU A 118 9.46 11.21 -1.22
CA LEU A 118 9.23 10.63 0.10
C LEU A 118 10.17 9.44 0.27
N ILE A 119 11.12 9.57 1.19
CA ILE A 119 12.15 8.55 1.44
C ILE A 119 11.77 7.80 2.71
N SER A 120 11.56 6.48 2.59
CA SER A 120 11.21 5.63 3.72
C SER A 120 12.41 5.37 4.63
N ILE A 121 12.28 5.74 5.92
CA ILE A 121 13.33 5.62 6.93
C ILE A 121 12.75 4.80 8.10
N ASP A 122 12.84 3.48 8.02
CA ASP A 122 12.37 2.62 9.10
C ASP A 122 13.10 1.26 9.15
N PRO A 123 13.05 0.56 10.31
CA PRO A 123 13.68 -0.74 10.49
C PRO A 123 13.24 -1.82 9.50
N PHE A 124 12.01 -1.76 8.96
CA PHE A 124 11.53 -2.77 8.03
C PHE A 124 12.14 -2.62 6.65
N HIS A 125 12.36 -1.38 6.19
CA HIS A 125 13.12 -1.12 4.96
C HIS A 125 14.60 -1.47 5.16
N ASN A 126 15.16 -1.20 6.34
CA ASN A 126 16.55 -1.52 6.64
C ASN A 126 16.86 -3.03 6.69
N GLU A 127 15.87 -3.91 6.86
CA GLU A 127 16.05 -5.37 6.65
C GLU A 127 16.53 -5.72 5.22
N TYR A 128 16.36 -4.81 4.25
CA TYR A 128 16.68 -5.04 2.84
C TYR A 128 17.65 -4.00 2.28
N ILE A 129 17.56 -2.76 2.75
CA ILE A 129 18.29 -1.62 2.17
C ILE A 129 19.32 -1.11 3.19
N PRO A 130 20.63 -1.17 2.86
CA PRO A 130 21.67 -0.56 3.67
C PRO A 130 21.42 0.94 3.85
N PHE A 131 21.60 1.42 5.07
CA PHE A 131 21.24 2.79 5.42
C PHE A 131 22.11 3.85 4.70
N TRP A 132 23.32 3.49 4.26
CA TRP A 132 24.16 4.36 3.46
C TRP A 132 23.47 4.83 2.16
N LYS A 133 22.62 4.00 1.54
CA LYS A 133 21.88 4.36 0.33
C LYS A 133 20.86 5.46 0.61
N VAL A 134 20.16 5.37 1.74
CA VAL A 134 19.20 6.38 2.20
C VAL A 134 19.90 7.71 2.43
N LYS A 135 21.00 7.71 3.20
CA LYS A 135 21.82 8.90 3.45
C LYS A 135 22.33 9.53 2.14
N ALA A 136 22.82 8.69 1.23
CA ALA A 136 23.38 9.14 -0.04
C ALA A 136 22.29 9.72 -0.96
N LEU A 137 21.09 9.12 -1.01
CA LEU A 137 19.97 9.66 -1.77
C LEU A 137 19.50 11.02 -1.23
N ILE A 138 19.40 11.19 0.09
CA ILE A 138 19.06 12.48 0.71
C ILE A 138 20.08 13.55 0.32
N LYS A 139 21.37 13.23 0.37
CA LYS A 139 22.45 14.13 -0.05
C LYS A 139 22.36 14.46 -1.55
N ALA A 140 22.08 13.47 -2.41
CA ALA A 140 21.90 13.69 -3.84
C ALA A 140 20.69 14.59 -4.13
N CYS A 141 19.58 14.41 -3.42
CA CYS A 141 18.39 15.26 -3.53
C CYS A 141 18.72 16.72 -3.19
N SER A 142 19.42 16.96 -2.08
CA SER A 142 19.87 18.30 -1.70
C SER A 142 20.71 18.96 -2.80
N LYS A 143 21.68 18.25 -3.38
CA LYS A 143 22.51 18.75 -4.49
C LYS A 143 21.72 19.04 -5.77
N ALA A 144 20.71 18.23 -6.07
CA ALA A 144 19.86 18.38 -7.26
C ALA A 144 18.72 19.41 -7.07
N GLY A 145 18.58 19.97 -5.85
CA GLY A 145 17.44 20.81 -5.47
C GLY A 145 16.11 20.06 -5.54
N MET A 146 16.11 18.76 -5.23
CA MET A 146 14.92 17.94 -5.05
C MET A 146 14.55 17.98 -3.56
N ASN A 147 13.29 18.27 -3.24
CA ASN A 147 12.82 18.25 -1.86
C ASN A 147 12.79 16.80 -1.33
N VAL A 148 13.02 16.66 -0.04
CA VAL A 148 12.93 15.38 0.65
C VAL A 148 11.82 15.46 1.69
N PHE A 149 10.88 14.53 1.62
CA PHE A 149 9.99 14.19 2.72
C PHE A 149 10.56 12.95 3.43
N PRO A 150 11.26 13.11 4.57
CA PRO A 150 11.83 11.98 5.31
C PRO A 150 10.73 11.27 6.10
N TRP A 151 10.18 10.19 5.55
CA TRP A 151 9.09 9.44 6.19
C TRP A 151 9.63 8.65 7.37
N LEU A 152 9.12 8.97 8.56
CA LEU A 152 9.51 8.40 9.84
C LEU A 152 10.96 8.71 10.24
N MET A 153 11.35 9.97 10.04
CA MET A 153 12.65 10.51 10.47
C MET A 153 13.01 10.19 11.94
N GLU A 154 12.02 9.97 12.80
CA GLU A 154 12.19 9.51 14.18
C GLU A 154 12.94 8.17 14.33
N PHE A 155 13.02 7.32 13.30
CA PHE A 155 13.84 6.10 13.33
C PHE A 155 15.29 6.33 12.88
N TRP A 156 15.67 7.54 12.49
CA TRP A 156 17.02 7.82 12.01
C TRP A 156 18.08 7.30 12.99
N ASP A 157 18.00 7.71 14.26
CA ASP A 157 18.99 7.35 15.27
C ASP A 157 19.00 5.84 15.58
N ASP A 158 17.82 5.19 15.55
CA ASP A 158 17.71 3.74 15.75
C ASP A 158 18.49 2.98 14.65
N ILE A 159 18.38 3.44 13.40
CA ILE A 159 19.04 2.81 12.25
C ILE A 159 20.54 3.19 12.21
N ASP A 160 20.88 4.45 12.53
CA ASP A 160 22.25 4.97 12.50
C ASP A 160 23.16 4.39 13.59
N ALA A 161 22.57 3.79 14.62
CA ALA A 161 23.30 3.08 15.68
C ALA A 161 24.03 1.82 15.17
N MET A 162 23.76 1.38 13.94
CA MET A 162 24.32 0.16 13.34
C MET A 162 25.15 0.46 12.08
N ASP A 163 25.80 -0.57 11.54
CA ASP A 163 26.68 -0.44 10.38
C ASP A 163 25.89 -0.10 9.10
N ASP A 164 26.04 1.14 8.64
CA ASP A 164 25.27 1.66 7.51
C ASP A 164 25.54 0.93 6.18
N LYS A 165 26.61 0.12 6.07
CA LYS A 165 27.01 -0.61 4.86
C LYS A 165 26.21 -1.87 4.58
N LYS A 166 25.43 -2.37 5.55
CA LYS A 166 24.64 -3.58 5.39
C LYS A 166 23.20 -3.40 5.86
N PRO A 167 22.26 -4.25 5.40
CA PRO A 167 20.94 -4.30 6.00
C PRO A 167 20.99 -4.95 7.38
N HIS A 168 20.01 -4.65 8.22
CA HIS A 168 19.87 -5.21 9.57
C HIS A 168 18.48 -5.79 9.79
N SER A 169 18.45 -7.02 10.32
CA SER A 169 17.22 -7.75 10.65
C SER A 169 16.51 -7.13 11.86
N LEU A 170 15.18 -7.30 11.96
CA LEU A 170 14.45 -6.88 13.17
C LEU A 170 14.91 -7.59 14.45
N ASP A 171 15.59 -8.74 14.35
CA ASP A 171 16.15 -9.42 15.52
C ASP A 171 17.41 -8.72 16.03
N GLU A 172 18.23 -8.12 15.17
CA GLU A 172 19.33 -7.24 15.57
C GLU A 172 18.81 -6.01 16.30
N TYR A 173 17.73 -5.39 15.81
CA TYR A 173 17.07 -4.28 16.52
C TYR A 173 16.58 -4.71 17.93
N LYS A 174 16.03 -5.92 18.09
CA LYS A 174 15.64 -6.43 19.42
C LYS A 174 16.85 -6.67 20.33
N GLN A 175 17.97 -7.15 19.78
CA GLN A 175 19.20 -7.35 20.56
C GLN A 175 19.77 -6.01 21.05
N LEU A 176 19.70 -4.97 20.21
CA LEU A 176 20.24 -3.64 20.53
C LEU A 176 19.31 -2.80 21.42
N PHE A 177 18.01 -2.77 21.13
CA PHE A 177 17.04 -1.87 21.79
C PHE A 177 16.06 -2.58 22.75
N GLY A 178 16.20 -3.89 22.91
CA GLY A 178 15.41 -4.73 23.83
C GLY A 178 14.32 -5.56 23.15
N HIS A 179 13.92 -6.66 23.78
CA HIS A 179 12.95 -7.61 23.25
C HIS A 179 11.56 -7.02 22.97
N ASP A 180 11.21 -5.91 23.62
CA ASP A 180 9.97 -5.17 23.41
C ASP A 180 10.01 -4.20 22.22
N TYR A 181 11.12 -4.15 21.48
CA TYR A 181 11.30 -3.22 20.35
C TYR A 181 10.19 -3.33 19.30
N MET A 182 9.67 -4.53 19.02
CA MET A 182 8.57 -4.69 18.07
C MET A 182 7.29 -3.95 18.51
N MET A 183 7.01 -3.91 19.82
CA MET A 183 5.87 -3.16 20.37
C MET A 183 6.11 -1.66 20.32
N LYS A 184 7.34 -1.22 20.62
CA LYS A 184 7.74 0.19 20.48
C LYS A 184 7.64 0.65 19.03
N LEU A 185 8.12 -0.16 18.09
CA LEU A 185 8.05 0.05 16.65
C LEU A 185 6.60 0.22 16.18
N LEU A 186 5.70 -0.66 16.62
CA LEU A 186 4.27 -0.55 16.30
C LEU A 186 3.68 0.80 16.78
N LYS A 187 3.99 1.19 18.02
CA LYS A 187 3.48 2.42 18.64
C LYS A 187 4.04 3.69 17.98
N LYS A 188 5.34 3.69 17.68
CA LYS A 188 6.09 4.81 17.10
C LYS A 188 5.65 5.05 15.65
N TYR A 189 5.63 3.99 14.85
CA TYR A 189 5.23 4.05 13.43
C TYR A 189 3.76 4.43 13.22
N GLY A 190 2.84 3.97 14.08
CA GLY A 190 1.39 4.16 13.86
C GLY A 190 0.83 3.32 12.71
N LEU A 191 1.31 2.08 12.57
CA LEU A 191 0.98 1.21 11.45
C LEU A 191 -0.52 0.89 11.32
N ASN A 192 -1.01 1.00 10.09
CA ASN A 192 -2.24 0.34 9.68
C ASN A 192 -2.00 -1.17 9.54
N LEU A 193 -2.45 -1.95 10.53
CA LEU A 193 -2.27 -3.40 10.57
C LEU A 193 -3.13 -4.12 9.52
N LYS A 194 -2.59 -4.20 8.29
CA LYS A 194 -3.16 -4.80 7.08
C LYS A 194 -2.05 -5.51 6.27
N GLY A 195 -2.42 -6.41 5.37
CA GLY A 195 -1.44 -7.18 4.58
C GLY A 195 -0.39 -7.84 5.49
N ARG A 196 0.89 -7.68 5.16
CA ARG A 196 1.98 -8.25 5.97
C ARG A 196 2.08 -7.62 7.36
N ALA A 197 1.71 -6.35 7.55
CA ALA A 197 1.73 -5.74 8.88
C ALA A 197 0.82 -6.49 9.85
N LEU A 198 -0.40 -6.84 9.40
CA LEU A 198 -1.31 -7.64 10.21
C LEU A 198 -0.70 -8.99 10.57
N LYS A 199 -0.14 -9.72 9.59
CA LYS A 199 0.50 -11.02 9.83
C LYS A 199 1.65 -10.93 10.83
N THR A 200 2.49 -9.91 10.71
CA THR A 200 3.66 -9.67 11.57
C THR A 200 3.25 -9.43 13.02
N TYR A 201 2.19 -8.65 13.24
CA TYR A 201 1.78 -8.24 14.58
C TYR A 201 0.67 -9.11 15.20
N LYS A 202 -0.03 -9.92 14.39
CA LYS A 202 -1.10 -10.82 14.84
C LYS A 202 -0.75 -11.68 16.06
N PRO A 203 0.48 -12.23 16.22
CA PRO A 203 0.83 -13.03 17.40
C PRO A 203 0.82 -12.26 18.72
N ILE A 204 1.04 -10.94 18.69
CA ILE A 204 1.13 -10.10 19.90
C ILE A 204 -0.10 -9.18 20.08
N MET A 205 -1.04 -9.23 19.14
CA MET A 205 -2.32 -8.53 19.25
C MET A 205 -3.26 -9.27 20.20
N LYS A 206 -4.02 -8.49 20.97
CA LYS A 206 -5.13 -9.00 21.77
C LYS A 206 -6.13 -9.75 20.88
N LYS A 207 -6.44 -10.99 21.25
CA LYS A 207 -7.47 -11.80 20.59
C LYS A 207 -8.86 -11.42 21.08
N GLN A 208 -9.83 -11.58 20.20
CA GLN A 208 -11.25 -11.46 20.49
C GLN A 208 -11.93 -12.75 20.02
N THR A 209 -12.92 -13.23 20.79
CA THR A 209 -13.71 -14.37 20.37
C THR A 209 -14.51 -14.00 19.13
N PHE A 210 -14.79 -15.01 18.31
CA PHE A 210 -15.62 -14.87 17.13
C PHE A 210 -17.00 -14.27 17.46
N GLU A 211 -17.65 -14.71 18.53
CA GLU A 211 -18.96 -14.22 18.97
C GLU A 211 -18.90 -12.74 19.36
N GLN A 212 -17.83 -12.32 20.04
CA GLN A 212 -17.63 -10.92 20.40
C GLN A 212 -17.49 -10.06 19.14
N ILE A 213 -16.68 -10.49 18.17
CA ILE A 213 -16.51 -9.77 16.89
C ILE A 213 -17.85 -9.61 16.17
N LEU A 214 -18.68 -10.65 16.16
CA LEU A 214 -20.01 -10.58 15.55
C LEU A 214 -20.96 -9.67 16.32
N LYS A 215 -20.95 -9.71 17.65
CA LYS A 215 -21.76 -8.82 18.50
C LYS A 215 -21.41 -7.35 18.26
N GLU A 216 -20.14 -7.06 18.05
CA GLU A 216 -19.60 -5.71 17.79
C GLU A 216 -19.65 -5.30 16.30
N SER A 217 -20.18 -6.17 15.41
CA SER A 217 -20.21 -5.91 13.97
C SER A 217 -20.99 -4.65 13.65
N LYS A 218 -20.38 -3.79 12.82
CA LYS A 218 -20.97 -2.56 12.28
C LYS A 218 -20.52 -2.38 10.83
N PRO A 219 -21.29 -1.64 10.01
CA PRO A 219 -20.89 -1.18 8.68
C PRO A 219 -19.42 -0.75 8.61
N CYS A 220 -18.67 -1.27 7.64
CA CYS A 220 -17.24 -0.98 7.47
C CYS A 220 -17.03 0.31 6.69
N LYS A 221 -16.90 1.44 7.41
CA LYS A 221 -16.69 2.76 6.81
C LYS A 221 -15.27 3.00 6.25
N LEU A 222 -14.36 2.04 6.37
CA LEU A 222 -13.02 2.12 5.78
C LEU A 222 -13.01 1.89 4.26
N LEU A 223 -14.15 1.44 3.70
CA LEU A 223 -14.26 1.06 2.29
C LEU A 223 -14.65 2.24 1.38
N SER A 224 -15.28 3.28 1.92
CA SER A 224 -15.82 4.41 1.17
C SER A 224 -15.11 5.74 1.45
N GLY A 225 -13.86 5.67 1.92
CA GLY A 225 -13.06 6.86 2.19
C GLY A 225 -12.70 7.62 0.91
N ILE A 226 -12.87 8.95 0.94
CA ILE A 226 -12.50 9.87 -0.16
C ILE A 226 -11.06 10.40 -0.04
N TYR A 227 -10.38 10.05 1.06
CA TYR A 227 -8.99 10.40 1.36
C TYR A 227 -8.14 9.14 1.43
N HIS A 228 -6.86 9.27 1.10
CA HIS A 228 -5.83 8.22 1.17
C HIS A 228 -6.20 6.94 0.42
N PHE A 229 -7.08 7.03 -0.58
CA PHE A 229 -7.34 5.93 -1.50
C PHE A 229 -6.11 5.67 -2.36
N HIS A 230 -6.07 4.54 -3.04
CA HIS A 230 -5.07 4.29 -4.07
C HIS A 230 -5.74 3.83 -5.36
N ILE A 231 -5.17 4.18 -6.50
CA ILE A 231 -5.50 3.56 -7.79
C ILE A 231 -4.30 2.75 -8.25
N ASP A 232 -4.51 1.49 -8.61
CA ASP A 232 -3.43 0.62 -9.09
C ASP A 232 -3.17 0.72 -10.60
N LEU A 233 -2.07 0.11 -11.04
CA LEU A 233 -1.66 0.00 -12.44
C LEU A 233 -2.69 -0.68 -13.35
N TYR A 234 -3.73 -1.29 -12.80
CA TYR A 234 -4.81 -1.95 -13.53
C TYR A 234 -6.09 -1.09 -13.57
N GLY A 235 -6.07 0.13 -13.03
CA GLY A 235 -7.21 1.04 -12.99
C GLY A 235 -8.20 0.74 -11.88
N ASN A 236 -7.80 -0.02 -10.85
CA ASN A 236 -8.66 -0.32 -9.72
C ASN A 236 -8.48 0.67 -8.59
N PHE A 237 -9.60 1.17 -8.07
CA PHE A 237 -9.66 1.83 -6.78
C PHE A 237 -9.49 0.82 -5.65
N ILE A 238 -8.56 1.14 -4.77
CA ILE A 238 -8.24 0.42 -3.54
C ILE A 238 -8.61 1.33 -2.36
N PRO A 239 -9.54 0.91 -1.49
CA PRO A 239 -9.88 1.70 -0.33
C PRO A 239 -8.68 1.87 0.61
N GLN A 240 -8.58 3.05 1.23
CA GLN A 240 -7.47 3.48 2.09
C GLN A 240 -6.87 2.40 2.98
N SER A 241 -7.71 1.62 3.67
CA SER A 241 -7.26 0.68 4.70
C SER A 241 -7.35 -0.79 4.29
N CYS A 242 -7.70 -1.09 3.03
CA CYS A 242 -8.13 -2.43 2.67
C CYS A 242 -7.51 -2.96 1.36
N PRO A 243 -6.17 -3.06 1.25
CA PRO A 243 -5.53 -3.74 0.13
C PRO A 243 -6.09 -5.16 -0.09
N GLY A 244 -6.08 -5.58 -1.35
CA GLY A 244 -6.73 -6.79 -1.85
C GLY A 244 -8.21 -6.60 -2.16
N PHE A 245 -8.85 -5.54 -1.66
CA PHE A 245 -10.11 -5.07 -2.25
C PHE A 245 -9.82 -4.15 -3.43
N SER A 246 -10.60 -4.31 -4.48
CA SER A 246 -10.46 -3.54 -5.70
C SER A 246 -11.81 -3.36 -6.37
N ILE A 247 -12.10 -2.16 -6.84
CA ILE A 247 -13.20 -1.89 -7.75
C ILE A 247 -12.64 -1.05 -8.91
N PRO A 248 -12.90 -1.38 -10.19
CA PRO A 248 -12.50 -0.55 -11.31
C PRO A 248 -12.97 0.90 -11.12
N LEU A 249 -12.05 1.86 -11.22
CA LEU A 249 -12.32 3.27 -10.97
C LEU A 249 -13.45 3.79 -11.87
N ARG A 250 -13.45 3.37 -13.14
CA ARG A 250 -14.50 3.69 -14.13
C ARG A 250 -15.90 3.19 -13.75
N GLU A 251 -16.03 2.17 -12.92
CA GLU A 251 -17.35 1.70 -12.45
C GLU A 251 -17.82 2.49 -11.23
N LEU A 252 -16.90 2.96 -10.39
CA LEU A 252 -17.23 3.75 -9.20
C LEU A 252 -17.89 5.08 -9.51
N VAL A 253 -17.51 5.72 -10.62
CA VAL A 253 -18.07 7.02 -11.01
C VAL A 253 -19.53 6.95 -11.45
N HIS A 254 -19.96 5.81 -11.96
CA HIS A 254 -21.34 5.58 -12.40
C HIS A 254 -22.22 4.94 -11.32
N GLY A 255 -21.60 4.39 -10.28
CA GLY A 255 -22.26 3.62 -9.23
C GLY A 255 -22.12 2.13 -9.50
N VAL A 256 -21.60 1.40 -8.50
CA VAL A 256 -21.24 -0.01 -8.66
C VAL A 256 -22.44 -0.92 -8.44
N ASP A 257 -22.61 -1.96 -9.27
CA ASP A 257 -23.66 -2.96 -9.04
C ASP A 257 -23.38 -3.74 -7.74
N PRO A 258 -24.24 -3.63 -6.70
CA PRO A 258 -24.04 -4.35 -5.44
C PRO A 258 -24.13 -5.87 -5.59
N ARG A 259 -24.72 -6.37 -6.69
CA ARG A 259 -24.78 -7.81 -7.01
C ARG A 259 -23.49 -8.31 -7.65
N LYS A 260 -22.71 -7.44 -8.29
CA LYS A 260 -21.38 -7.75 -8.79
C LYS A 260 -20.35 -7.71 -7.68
N TYR A 261 -20.40 -6.68 -6.84
CA TYR A 261 -19.48 -6.44 -5.72
C TYR A 261 -20.08 -6.81 -4.37
N ARG A 262 -20.44 -8.08 -4.20
CA ARG A 262 -21.27 -8.57 -3.08
C ARG A 262 -20.52 -8.55 -1.76
N ILE A 263 -19.23 -8.91 -1.79
CA ILE A 263 -18.38 -8.94 -0.61
C ILE A 263 -18.20 -7.51 -0.10
N PHE A 264 -17.84 -6.60 -0.99
CA PHE A 264 -17.65 -5.20 -0.66
C PHE A 264 -18.96 -4.60 -0.14
N ASN A 265 -20.08 -4.80 -0.85
CA ASN A 265 -21.38 -4.29 -0.44
C ASN A 265 -21.81 -4.83 0.93
N SER A 266 -21.65 -6.13 1.20
CA SER A 266 -21.98 -6.72 2.51
C SER A 266 -21.19 -6.09 3.66
N LEU A 267 -19.89 -5.84 3.45
CA LEU A 267 -19.03 -5.19 4.44
C LEU A 267 -19.43 -3.72 4.66
N GLU A 268 -19.73 -3.00 3.59
CA GLU A 268 -20.08 -1.57 3.65
C GLU A 268 -21.45 -1.37 4.32
N SER A 269 -22.44 -2.24 4.05
CA SER A 269 -23.82 -2.06 4.52
C SER A 269 -24.13 -2.76 5.85
N VAL A 270 -23.58 -3.95 6.11
CA VAL A 270 -23.87 -4.76 7.31
C VAL A 270 -22.63 -4.90 8.20
N GLY A 271 -21.44 -4.87 7.62
CA GLY A 271 -20.18 -5.11 8.32
C GLY A 271 -19.72 -6.55 8.22
N ILE A 272 -18.83 -6.94 9.16
CA ILE A 272 -18.17 -8.24 9.11
C ILE A 272 -19.15 -9.42 9.20
N ARG A 273 -20.28 -9.22 9.91
CA ARG A 273 -21.36 -10.21 9.98
C ARG A 273 -21.97 -10.50 8.60
N GLY A 274 -22.23 -9.48 7.79
CA GLY A 274 -22.82 -9.67 6.46
C GLY A 274 -21.89 -10.44 5.52
N PHE A 275 -20.58 -10.14 5.58
CA PHE A 275 -19.61 -10.92 4.81
C PHE A 275 -19.50 -12.36 5.31
N LEU A 276 -19.53 -12.59 6.63
CA LEU A 276 -19.57 -13.93 7.18
C LEU A 276 -20.79 -14.72 6.71
N GLU A 277 -21.99 -14.15 6.78
CA GLU A 277 -23.21 -14.83 6.34
C GLU A 277 -23.10 -15.26 4.87
N LEU A 278 -22.56 -14.39 4.02
CA LEU A 278 -22.26 -14.69 2.62
C LEU A 278 -21.23 -15.83 2.49
N ALA A 279 -20.08 -15.69 3.16
CA ALA A 279 -18.97 -16.64 3.12
C ALA A 279 -19.37 -18.04 3.62
N ALA A 280 -20.11 -18.11 4.72
CA ALA A 280 -20.54 -19.37 5.32
C ALA A 280 -21.63 -20.05 4.49
N LYS A 281 -22.67 -19.30 4.07
CA LYS A 281 -23.83 -19.87 3.38
C LYS A 281 -23.51 -20.32 1.96
N GLU A 282 -22.70 -19.55 1.23
CA GLU A 282 -22.48 -19.80 -0.21
C GLU A 282 -21.17 -20.50 -0.49
N TYR A 283 -20.18 -20.33 0.39
CA TYR A 283 -18.84 -20.83 0.17
C TYR A 283 -18.38 -21.82 1.24
N GLY A 284 -19.19 -22.09 2.27
CA GLY A 284 -18.86 -23.08 3.29
C GLY A 284 -17.75 -22.67 4.25
N TYR A 285 -17.45 -21.37 4.35
CA TYR A 285 -16.44 -20.86 5.29
C TYR A 285 -16.78 -21.22 6.75
N LYS A 286 -15.78 -21.71 7.48
CA LYS A 286 -15.90 -22.05 8.90
C LYS A 286 -14.98 -21.14 9.72
N PRO A 287 -15.51 -20.33 10.65
CA PRO A 287 -14.70 -19.45 11.46
C PRO A 287 -13.91 -20.24 12.53
N LYS A 288 -12.71 -19.74 12.83
CA LYS A 288 -11.92 -20.06 14.04
C LYS A 288 -12.58 -19.49 15.29
N GLU A 289 -12.19 -20.01 16.45
CA GLU A 289 -12.70 -19.57 17.76
C GLU A 289 -12.36 -18.10 18.07
N GLU A 290 -11.16 -17.66 17.67
CA GLU A 290 -10.67 -16.32 17.96
C GLU A 290 -9.88 -15.70 16.81
N TYR A 291 -9.86 -14.35 16.79
CA TYR A 291 -9.13 -13.55 15.82
C TYR A 291 -8.46 -12.35 16.47
N ALA A 292 -7.46 -11.78 15.81
CA ALA A 292 -6.92 -10.45 16.13
C ALA A 292 -7.85 -9.32 15.63
N GLY A 293 -9.12 -9.40 16.05
CA GLY A 293 -10.19 -8.47 15.70
C GLY A 293 -10.83 -8.66 14.32
N LYS A 294 -11.83 -7.83 14.01
CA LYS A 294 -12.68 -7.97 12.81
C LYS A 294 -11.92 -7.95 11.48
N CYS A 295 -10.77 -7.28 11.42
CA CYS A 295 -9.99 -7.19 10.19
C CYS A 295 -9.18 -8.46 9.92
N ASP A 296 -8.79 -9.18 10.97
CA ASP A 296 -8.19 -10.50 10.86
C ASP A 296 -9.23 -11.52 10.36
N LEU A 297 -10.44 -11.53 10.94
CA LEU A 297 -11.56 -12.33 10.41
C LEU A 297 -11.89 -11.98 8.95
N CYS A 298 -11.94 -10.68 8.61
CA CYS A 298 -12.16 -10.23 7.23
C CYS A 298 -11.07 -10.73 6.27
N TYR A 299 -9.81 -10.70 6.70
CA TYR A 299 -8.71 -11.18 5.88
C TYR A 299 -8.72 -12.70 5.74
N ASP A 300 -9.03 -13.43 6.81
CA ASP A 300 -9.15 -14.88 6.82
C ASP A 300 -10.21 -15.37 5.81
N MET A 301 -11.41 -14.79 5.84
CA MET A 301 -12.46 -15.08 4.85
C MET A 301 -12.04 -14.76 3.41
N ARG A 302 -11.34 -13.64 3.19
CA ARG A 302 -10.85 -13.31 1.84
C ARG A 302 -9.83 -14.33 1.34
N ASN A 303 -8.90 -14.76 2.18
CA ASN A 303 -7.93 -15.80 1.82
C ASN A 303 -8.61 -17.14 1.55
N TYR A 304 -9.60 -17.51 2.34
CA TYR A 304 -10.38 -18.73 2.09
C TYR A 304 -11.00 -18.72 0.67
N LEU A 305 -11.65 -17.62 0.30
CA LEU A 305 -12.26 -17.51 -1.03
C LEU A 305 -11.23 -17.52 -2.17
N VAL A 306 -10.14 -16.76 -2.04
CA VAL A 306 -9.17 -16.55 -3.13
C VAL A 306 -8.15 -17.70 -3.23
N LEU A 307 -7.62 -18.16 -2.09
CA LEU A 307 -6.52 -19.13 -2.05
C LEU A 307 -6.99 -20.57 -1.88
N GLU A 308 -7.97 -20.82 -1.00
CA GLU A 308 -8.43 -22.20 -0.72
C GLU A 308 -9.44 -22.67 -1.77
N LEU A 309 -10.43 -21.83 -2.12
CA LEU A 309 -11.41 -22.17 -3.15
C LEU A 309 -10.97 -21.78 -4.56
N GLY A 310 -9.87 -21.02 -4.71
CA GLY A 310 -9.36 -20.58 -6.01
C GLY A 310 -10.31 -19.65 -6.78
N LEU A 311 -11.22 -18.96 -6.08
CA LEU A 311 -12.19 -18.08 -6.71
C LEU A 311 -11.51 -16.75 -7.10
N GLY A 312 -12.03 -16.11 -8.15
CA GLY A 312 -11.73 -14.72 -8.49
C GLY A 312 -12.94 -13.81 -8.32
N PRO A 313 -13.41 -13.52 -7.09
CA PRO A 313 -14.50 -12.56 -6.89
C PRO A 313 -14.12 -11.18 -7.46
N SER A 314 -15.09 -10.46 -8.02
CA SER A 314 -14.86 -9.14 -8.62
C SER A 314 -14.27 -8.13 -7.63
N ASP A 315 -14.61 -8.27 -6.34
CA ASP A 315 -14.18 -7.41 -5.25
C ASP A 315 -12.73 -7.65 -4.80
N LEU A 316 -12.16 -8.83 -5.08
CA LEU A 316 -10.94 -9.33 -4.44
C LEU A 316 -9.78 -9.48 -5.43
N ASN A 317 -9.17 -8.37 -5.81
CA ASN A 317 -8.00 -8.35 -6.69
C ASN A 317 -6.95 -7.34 -6.21
N PRO A 318 -5.72 -7.45 -6.74
CA PRO A 318 -5.16 -8.58 -7.50
C PRO A 318 -4.97 -9.86 -6.65
N VAL A 319 -5.17 -11.05 -7.23
CA VAL A 319 -4.95 -12.36 -6.56
C VAL A 319 -3.55 -12.46 -5.94
N ASN A 320 -2.55 -11.89 -6.60
CA ASN A 320 -1.17 -11.88 -6.10
C ASN A 320 -1.02 -11.16 -4.76
N HIS A 321 -1.91 -10.22 -4.42
CA HIS A 321 -1.93 -9.61 -3.09
C HIS A 321 -2.00 -10.67 -1.99
N TYR A 322 -2.88 -11.67 -2.15
CA TYR A 322 -3.12 -12.74 -1.18
C TYR A 322 -1.99 -13.78 -1.15
N LYS A 323 -1.38 -14.06 -2.31
CA LYS A 323 -0.28 -15.03 -2.43
C LYS A 323 1.04 -14.55 -1.80
N GLN A 324 1.21 -13.25 -1.60
CA GLN A 324 2.48 -12.62 -1.21
C GLN A 324 2.50 -12.11 0.24
N VAL A 325 1.56 -12.59 1.08
CA VAL A 325 1.39 -12.19 2.50
C VAL A 325 2.06 -13.17 3.44
#